data_AF-A0A4V3T7H6-F1
#
_entry.id   AF-A0A4V3T7H6-F1
#
_cell.length_a   1.000
_cell.length_b   1.000
_cell.length_c   1.000
_cell.angle_alpha   90.00
_cell.angle_beta   90.00
_cell.angle_gamma   90.00
#
_symmetry.space_group_name_H-M   'P 1'
#
loop_
_entity.id
_entity.type
_entity.pdbx_description
1 polymer ?
#
loop_
_entity_poly.entity_id
_entity_poly.type
_entity_poly.pdbx_seq_one_letter_code
_entity_poly.pdbx_strand_id
1 'polypeptide(L)'
;MFERFTKGARAAVTGAVTHAERADAGSVTEEHLLLALLDQEGSRASFAVAALGLKARRASVEAALADARRRGGMTKADAEALADIGIDLTAIVSRIEEAHGEGALLRGRAERRWWSGNRAFTKEARKILEKSLRIALGRGDRFIGEEHLLLALTASPGVVADVLAEHGATYGTVDRALYGDGDAGRDRRAG
;
A
#
# COMPACT_ATOMS: atom_id res chain seq x y z
N MET A 1 -8.91 -7.25 17.64
CA MET A 1 -8.82 -6.53 16.34
C MET A 1 -9.07 -7.43 15.14
N PHE A 2 -8.49 -8.63 15.08
CA PHE A 2 -8.62 -9.55 13.92
C PHE A 2 -9.90 -10.39 13.85
N GLU A 3 -10.82 -10.27 14.82
CA GLU A 3 -12.00 -11.15 14.90
C GLU A 3 -12.92 -11.04 13.69
N ARG A 4 -12.93 -9.89 13.01
CA ARG A 4 -13.68 -9.67 11.78
C ARG A 4 -12.90 -10.02 10.51
N PHE A 5 -11.59 -10.26 10.60
CA PHE A 5 -10.78 -10.54 9.43
C PHE A 5 -10.93 -12.01 9.01
N THR A 6 -11.11 -12.24 7.71
CA THR A 6 -11.02 -13.59 7.14
C THR A 6 -9.64 -14.19 7.40
N LYS A 7 -9.51 -15.51 7.22
CA LYS A 7 -8.21 -16.18 7.34
C LYS A 7 -7.17 -15.56 6.39
N GLY A 8 -7.56 -15.28 5.15
CA GLY A 8 -6.71 -14.66 4.15
C GLY A 8 -6.33 -13.21 4.47
N ALA A 9 -7.28 -12.41 4.95
CA ALA A 9 -6.98 -11.04 5.38
C ALA A 9 -6.03 -11.00 6.60
N ARG A 10 -6.18 -11.94 7.55
CA ARG A 10 -5.21 -12.12 8.65
C ARG A 10 -3.83 -12.51 8.12
N ALA A 11 -3.77 -13.43 7.17
CA ALA A 11 -2.52 -13.85 6.55
C ALA A 11 -1.81 -12.68 5.84
N ALA A 12 -2.55 -11.82 5.15
CA ALA A 12 -2.00 -10.61 4.53
C ALA A 12 -1.44 -9.63 5.58
N VAL A 13 -2.15 -9.38 6.69
CA VAL A 13 -1.66 -8.47 7.74
C VAL A 13 -0.43 -9.05 8.46
N THR A 14 -0.41 -10.35 8.74
CA THR A 14 0.77 -11.03 9.30
C THR A 14 1.93 -11.02 8.30
N GLY A 15 1.68 -11.29 7.02
CA GLY A 15 2.68 -11.25 5.95
C GLY A 15 3.31 -9.87 5.80
N ALA A 16 2.58 -8.79 6.09
CA ALA A 16 3.14 -7.44 6.10
C ALA A 16 4.23 -7.26 7.18
N VAL A 17 4.10 -7.95 8.32
CA VAL A 17 5.16 -7.97 9.35
C VAL A 17 6.39 -8.67 8.80
N THR A 18 6.22 -9.83 8.13
CA THR A 18 7.31 -10.57 7.50
C THR A 18 8.01 -9.77 6.40
N HIS A 19 7.28 -9.00 5.59
CA HIS A 19 7.89 -8.09 4.60
C HIS A 19 8.68 -6.97 5.26
N ALA A 20 8.15 -6.37 6.35
CA ALA A 20 8.88 -5.37 7.12
C ALA A 20 10.17 -5.93 7.74
N GLU A 21 10.15 -7.19 8.19
CA GLU A 21 11.32 -7.90 8.70
C GLU A 21 12.38 -8.14 7.62
N ARG A 22 11.96 -8.64 6.45
CA ARG A 22 12.86 -8.88 5.31
C ARG A 22 13.52 -7.60 4.79
N ALA A 23 12.81 -6.48 4.89
CA ALA A 23 13.31 -5.15 4.50
C ALA A 23 14.10 -4.44 5.61
N ASP A 24 14.32 -5.07 6.78
CA ASP A 24 14.89 -4.47 7.99
C ASP A 24 14.22 -3.13 8.39
N ALA A 25 12.92 -3.02 8.14
CA ALA A 25 12.17 -1.81 8.41
C ALA A 25 11.82 -1.71 9.90
N GLY A 26 11.98 -0.52 10.49
CA GLY A 26 11.63 -0.25 11.90
C GLY A 26 10.12 -0.23 12.19
N SER A 27 9.27 -0.32 11.17
CA SER A 27 7.81 -0.28 11.28
C SER A 27 7.12 -0.93 10.08
N VAL A 28 5.88 -1.38 10.25
CA VAL A 28 5.06 -1.94 9.16
C VAL A 28 4.29 -0.81 8.44
N THR A 29 4.53 -0.63 7.15
CA THR A 29 3.90 0.38 6.29
C THR A 29 2.85 -0.24 5.36
N GLU A 30 2.14 0.61 4.63
CA GLU A 30 1.18 0.27 3.57
C GLU A 30 1.83 -0.52 2.44
N GLU A 31 3.11 -0.25 2.16
CA GLU A 31 3.89 -1.01 1.18
C GLU A 31 3.96 -2.47 1.58
N HIS A 32 4.29 -2.77 2.85
CA HIS A 32 4.38 -4.16 3.30
C HIS A 32 3.02 -4.86 3.24
N LEU A 33 1.91 -4.12 3.46
CA LEU A 33 0.55 -4.63 3.26
C LEU A 33 0.28 -4.97 1.79
N LEU A 34 0.70 -4.11 0.84
CA LEU A 34 0.59 -4.39 -0.58
C LEU A 34 1.40 -5.63 -0.97
N LEU A 35 2.67 -5.71 -0.57
CA LEU A 35 3.53 -6.85 -0.89
C LEU A 35 2.97 -8.16 -0.34
N ALA A 36 2.43 -8.13 0.88
CA ALA A 36 1.78 -9.29 1.47
C ALA A 36 0.51 -9.73 0.73
N LEU A 37 -0.27 -8.79 0.19
CA LEU A 37 -1.43 -9.09 -0.66
C LEU A 37 -1.02 -9.68 -2.02
N LEU A 38 0.07 -9.21 -2.61
CA LEU A 38 0.59 -9.74 -3.87
C LEU A 38 1.08 -11.19 -3.75
N ASP A 39 1.53 -11.58 -2.54
CA ASP A 39 1.91 -12.96 -2.22
C ASP A 39 0.70 -13.90 -2.02
N GLN A 40 -0.51 -13.38 -1.79
CA GLN A 40 -1.69 -14.23 -1.54
C GLN A 40 -2.16 -14.92 -2.82
N GLU A 41 -2.74 -16.11 -2.67
CA GLU A 41 -3.29 -16.93 -3.76
C GLU A 41 -4.67 -17.48 -3.39
N GLY A 42 -5.46 -17.86 -4.40
CA GLY A 42 -6.75 -18.53 -4.21
C GLY A 42 -7.87 -17.63 -3.66
N SER A 43 -7.64 -16.33 -3.51
CA SER A 43 -8.62 -15.36 -3.06
C SER A 43 -9.14 -14.47 -4.21
N ARG A 44 -10.32 -13.86 -4.03
CA ARG A 44 -10.87 -12.88 -4.97
C ARG A 44 -9.89 -11.72 -5.23
N ALA A 45 -9.23 -11.22 -4.18
CA ALA A 45 -8.20 -10.19 -4.32
C ALA A 45 -7.02 -10.68 -5.16
N SER A 46 -6.54 -11.90 -4.93
CA SER A 46 -5.43 -12.49 -5.68
C SER A 46 -5.75 -12.64 -7.18
N PHE A 47 -7.02 -12.95 -7.52
CA PHE A 47 -7.49 -12.97 -8.91
C PHE A 47 -7.56 -11.56 -9.51
N ALA A 48 -8.06 -10.57 -8.76
CA ALA A 48 -8.13 -9.20 -9.24
C ALA A 48 -6.74 -8.61 -9.53
N VAL A 49 -5.76 -8.80 -8.62
CA VAL A 49 -4.38 -8.34 -8.86
C VAL A 49 -3.71 -9.09 -10.02
N ALA A 50 -4.05 -10.36 -10.24
CA ALA A 50 -3.57 -11.12 -11.39
C ALA A 50 -4.19 -10.63 -12.70
N ALA A 51 -5.50 -10.39 -12.73
CA ALA A 51 -6.23 -9.86 -13.89
C ALA A 51 -5.76 -8.46 -14.30
N LEU A 52 -5.39 -7.62 -13.32
CA LEU A 52 -4.76 -6.32 -13.56
C LEU A 52 -3.27 -6.43 -13.89
N GLY A 53 -2.70 -7.63 -13.97
CA GLY A 53 -1.29 -7.85 -14.32
C GLY A 53 -0.30 -7.36 -13.26
N LEU A 54 -0.72 -7.11 -12.02
CA LEU A 54 0.16 -6.65 -10.94
C LEU A 54 1.12 -7.76 -10.51
N LYS A 55 0.67 -9.02 -10.47
CA LYS A 55 1.55 -10.15 -10.15
C LYS A 55 2.67 -10.34 -11.18
N ALA A 56 2.34 -10.25 -12.47
CA ALA A 56 3.33 -10.34 -13.54
C ALA A 56 4.32 -9.16 -13.53
N ARG A 57 3.88 -7.98 -13.08
CA ARG A 57 4.68 -6.75 -12.99
C ARG A 57 5.22 -6.48 -11.57
N ARG A 58 5.31 -7.50 -10.72
CA ARG A 58 5.73 -7.35 -9.31
C ARG A 58 7.07 -6.61 -9.16
N ALA A 59 8.07 -6.95 -9.97
CA ALA A 59 9.38 -6.29 -9.92
C ALA A 59 9.29 -4.79 -10.22
N SER A 60 8.41 -4.37 -11.14
CA SER A 60 8.16 -2.96 -11.45
C SER A 60 7.49 -2.24 -10.27
N VAL A 61 6.52 -2.89 -9.63
CA VAL A 61 5.84 -2.35 -8.43
C VAL A 61 6.84 -2.17 -7.29
N GLU A 62 7.69 -3.17 -7.01
CA GLU A 62 8.72 -3.10 -5.99
C GLU A 62 9.77 -2.01 -6.28
N ALA A 63 10.19 -1.87 -7.54
CA ALA A 63 11.11 -0.81 -7.96
C ALA A 63 10.49 0.59 -7.75
N ALA A 64 9.22 0.78 -8.08
CA ALA A 64 8.53 2.06 -7.88
C ALA A 64 8.40 2.42 -6.39
N LEU A 65 8.12 1.43 -5.54
CA LEU A 65 8.10 1.60 -4.07
C LEU A 65 9.49 1.93 -3.52
N ALA A 66 10.53 1.25 -4.00
CA ALA A 66 11.92 1.52 -3.63
C ALA A 66 12.36 2.93 -4.00
N ASP A 67 11.96 3.39 -5.18
CA ASP A 67 12.25 4.76 -5.62
C ASP A 67 11.56 5.81 -4.74
N ALA A 68 10.29 5.60 -4.39
CA ALA A 68 9.57 6.48 -3.47
C ALA A 68 10.22 6.49 -2.07
N ARG A 69 10.74 5.35 -1.59
CA ARG A 69 11.52 5.27 -0.36
C ARG A 69 12.78 6.13 -0.44
N ARG A 70 13.56 6.06 -1.52
CA ARG A 70 14.74 6.91 -1.71
C ARG A 70 14.41 8.41 -1.68
N ARG A 71 13.25 8.79 -2.22
CA ARG A 71 12.69 10.15 -2.14
C ARG A 71 12.09 10.52 -0.77
N GLY A 72 12.38 9.76 0.29
CA GLY A 72 11.89 10.04 1.65
C GLY A 72 10.42 9.70 1.87
N GLY A 73 9.83 8.85 1.03
CA GLY A 73 8.41 8.48 1.08
C GLY A 73 7.48 9.49 0.39
N MET A 74 8.03 10.37 -0.45
CA MET A 74 7.25 11.34 -1.24
C MET A 74 6.73 10.69 -2.53
N THR A 75 5.54 11.10 -2.95
CA THR A 75 4.96 10.67 -4.23
C THR A 75 5.69 11.32 -5.41
N LYS A 76 5.46 10.83 -6.64
CA LYS A 76 5.99 11.53 -7.83
C LYS A 76 5.32 12.90 -8.01
N ALA A 77 4.02 12.99 -7.74
CA ALA A 77 3.30 14.25 -7.76
C ALA A 77 3.88 15.27 -6.75
N ASP A 78 4.29 14.83 -5.56
CA ASP A 78 4.97 15.71 -4.60
C ASP A 78 6.32 16.20 -5.14
N ALA A 79 7.08 15.33 -5.80
CA ALA A 79 8.36 15.69 -6.42
C ALA A 79 8.19 16.69 -7.57
N GLU A 80 7.16 16.50 -8.40
CA GLU A 80 6.78 17.41 -9.48
C GLU A 80 6.33 18.77 -8.93
N ALA A 81 5.48 18.77 -7.89
CA ALA A 81 5.04 20.00 -7.24
C ALA A 81 6.20 20.79 -6.61
N LEU A 82 7.22 20.11 -6.08
CA LEU A 82 8.45 20.73 -5.62
C LEU A 82 9.25 21.34 -6.78
N ALA A 83 9.34 20.64 -7.92
CA ALA A 83 10.01 21.15 -9.10
C ALA A 83 9.36 22.44 -9.64
N ASP A 84 8.02 22.53 -9.59
CA ASP A 84 7.26 23.72 -10.01
C ASP A 84 7.63 25.00 -9.22
N ILE A 85 8.08 24.84 -7.97
CA ILE A 85 8.58 25.96 -7.14
C ILE A 85 10.11 26.08 -7.14
N GLY A 86 10.79 25.37 -8.05
CA GLY A 86 12.24 25.43 -8.25
C GLY A 86 13.06 24.53 -7.32
N ILE A 87 12.44 23.54 -6.68
CA ILE A 87 13.12 22.57 -5.80
C ILE A 87 13.31 21.25 -6.55
N ASP A 88 14.54 20.98 -6.99
CA ASP A 88 14.91 19.70 -7.60
C ASP A 88 15.14 18.64 -6.50
N LEU A 89 14.10 17.89 -6.19
CA LEU A 89 14.15 16.82 -5.20
C LEU A 89 15.18 15.75 -5.57
N THR A 90 15.30 15.39 -6.85
CA THR A 90 16.23 14.35 -7.30
C THR A 90 17.66 14.79 -7.03
N ALA A 91 18.01 16.03 -7.38
CA ALA A 91 19.34 16.59 -7.08
C ALA A 91 19.62 16.65 -5.58
N ILE A 92 18.62 16.99 -4.76
CA ILE A 92 18.76 16.99 -3.29
C ILE A 92 19.04 15.58 -2.77
N VAL A 93 18.25 14.58 -3.19
CA VAL A 93 18.42 13.18 -2.78
C VAL A 93 19.82 12.71 -3.18
N SER A 94 20.23 12.92 -4.43
CA SER A 94 21.56 12.51 -4.91
C SER A 94 22.69 13.14 -4.09
N ARG A 95 22.64 14.44 -3.79
CA ARG A 95 23.66 15.10 -2.96
C ARG A 95 23.70 14.56 -1.53
N ILE A 96 22.54 14.25 -0.95
CA ILE A 96 22.47 13.65 0.39
C ILE A 96 23.06 12.24 0.37
N GLU A 97 22.77 11.44 -0.65
CA GLU A 97 23.33 10.09 -0.79
C GLU A 97 24.84 10.11 -1.06
N GLU A 98 25.35 11.07 -1.85
CA GLU A 98 26.78 11.29 -2.06
C GLU A 98 27.50 11.61 -0.74
N ALA A 99 26.87 12.43 0.12
CA ALA A 99 27.46 12.86 1.38
C ALA A 99 27.29 11.84 2.53
N HIS A 100 26.21 11.08 2.55
CA HIS A 100 25.78 10.27 3.70
C HIS A 100 25.54 8.78 3.40
N GLY A 101 25.73 8.37 2.14
CA GLY A 101 25.48 7.01 1.65
C GLY A 101 24.07 6.82 1.09
N GLU A 102 23.91 5.80 0.25
CA GLU A 102 22.62 5.44 -0.37
C GLU A 102 21.52 5.24 0.69
N GLY A 103 20.33 5.81 0.44
CA GLY A 103 19.21 5.73 1.36
C GLY A 103 19.38 6.53 2.66
N ALA A 104 20.28 7.51 2.71
CA ALA A 104 20.48 8.35 3.91
C ALA A 104 19.20 9.03 4.43
N LEU A 105 18.26 9.36 3.53
CA LEU A 105 16.95 9.92 3.89
C LEU A 105 16.04 8.94 4.67
N LEU A 106 16.31 7.63 4.59
CA LEU A 106 15.54 6.60 5.29
C LEU A 106 15.87 6.52 6.79
N ARG A 107 17.10 6.89 7.18
CA ARG A 107 17.64 6.65 8.52
C ARG A 107 17.04 7.58 9.60
N GLY A 108 16.57 8.77 9.23
CA GLY A 108 16.14 9.80 10.18
C GLY A 108 14.93 9.47 11.06
N ARG A 109 14.15 8.42 10.77
CA ARG A 109 12.96 8.04 11.53
C ARG A 109 13.12 6.76 12.38
N ALA A 110 14.20 6.02 12.15
CA ALA A 110 14.37 4.65 12.61
C ALA A 110 14.94 4.55 14.05
N GLU A 111 15.80 5.48 14.47
CA GLU A 111 16.67 5.31 15.64
C GLU A 111 15.99 5.28 17.03
N ARG A 112 14.69 5.54 17.17
CA ARG A 112 14.06 5.67 18.52
C ARG A 112 13.28 4.46 19.02
N ARG A 113 13.33 3.29 18.38
CA ARG A 113 12.42 2.19 18.75
C ARG A 113 13.01 0.78 18.81
N TRP A 114 14.34 0.66 18.93
CA TRP A 114 15.07 -0.61 18.87
C TRP A 114 14.89 -1.55 20.07
N TRP A 115 13.84 -1.37 20.89
CA TRP A 115 13.64 -2.14 22.12
C TRP A 115 12.28 -2.84 22.29
N SER A 116 11.49 -3.04 21.24
CA SER A 116 10.34 -3.93 21.36
C SER A 116 10.23 -4.86 20.16
N GLY A 117 10.34 -6.17 20.40
CA GLY A 117 10.32 -7.25 19.41
C GLY A 117 9.05 -7.38 18.54
N ASN A 118 8.15 -6.39 18.55
CA ASN A 118 7.03 -6.30 17.62
C ASN A 118 7.11 -4.98 16.85
N ARG A 119 7.32 -5.06 15.53
CA ARG A 119 7.26 -3.92 14.62
C ARG A 119 5.84 -3.37 14.60
N ALA A 120 5.64 -2.17 15.12
CA ALA A 120 4.33 -1.53 15.10
C ALA A 120 3.98 -1.06 13.67
N PHE A 121 2.69 -1.09 13.35
CA PHE A 121 2.18 -0.45 12.14
C PHE A 121 2.40 1.07 12.19
N THR A 122 2.64 1.71 11.05
CA THR A 122 2.61 3.18 10.96
C THR A 122 1.20 3.72 11.20
N LYS A 123 1.06 5.05 11.35
CA LYS A 123 -0.28 5.65 11.48
C LYS A 123 -1.07 5.45 10.20
N GLU A 124 -0.38 5.51 9.07
CA GLU A 124 -0.91 5.43 7.73
C GLU A 124 -1.34 3.97 7.42
N ALA A 125 -0.52 2.98 7.76
CA ALA A 125 -0.91 1.57 7.66
C ALA A 125 -2.09 1.19 8.55
N ARG A 126 -2.22 1.78 9.76
CA ARG A 126 -3.44 1.63 10.58
C ARG A 126 -4.67 2.24 9.90
N LYS A 127 -4.54 3.39 9.24
CA LYS A 127 -5.64 4.00 8.49
C LYS A 127 -6.12 3.10 7.35
N ILE A 128 -5.23 2.34 6.71
CA ILE A 128 -5.63 1.32 5.71
C ILE A 128 -6.53 0.26 6.34
N LEU A 129 -6.15 -0.28 7.52
CA LEU A 129 -6.95 -1.29 8.21
C LEU A 129 -8.31 -0.75 8.69
N GLU A 130 -8.35 0.51 9.15
CA GLU A 130 -9.62 1.18 9.47
C GLU A 130 -10.48 1.40 8.22
N LYS A 131 -9.85 1.76 7.10
CA LYS A 131 -10.57 2.00 5.85
C LYS A 131 -11.11 0.70 5.25
N SER A 132 -10.38 -0.42 5.36
CA SER A 132 -10.89 -1.72 4.92
C SER A 132 -12.13 -2.14 5.71
N LEU A 133 -12.18 -1.83 7.01
CA LEU A 133 -13.38 -2.00 7.82
C LEU A 133 -14.54 -1.11 7.32
N ARG A 134 -14.29 0.17 7.02
CA ARG A 134 -15.34 1.06 6.48
C ARG A 134 -15.88 0.56 5.14
N ILE A 135 -15.01 0.08 4.26
CA ILE A 135 -15.40 -0.47 2.95
C ILE A 135 -16.23 -1.75 3.16
N ALA A 136 -15.80 -2.68 4.01
CA ALA A 136 -16.56 -3.88 4.32
C ALA A 136 -17.97 -3.56 4.83
N LEU A 137 -18.07 -2.61 5.77
CA LEU A 137 -19.36 -2.14 6.28
C LEU A 137 -20.22 -1.48 5.20
N GLY A 138 -19.64 -0.61 4.37
CA GLY A 138 -20.35 0.05 3.27
C GLY A 138 -20.89 -0.92 2.23
N ARG A 139 -20.22 -2.05 2.05
CA ARG A 139 -20.63 -3.14 1.14
C ARG A 139 -21.61 -4.13 1.79
N GLY A 140 -21.93 -3.98 3.08
CA GLY A 140 -22.78 -4.89 3.83
C GLY A 140 -22.09 -6.19 4.27
N ASP A 141 -20.77 -6.27 4.13
CA ASP A 141 -19.99 -7.46 4.50
C ASP A 141 -19.77 -7.53 6.02
N ARG A 142 -20.04 -8.73 6.58
CA ARG A 142 -19.87 -8.99 8.02
C ARG A 142 -18.42 -9.25 8.42
N PHE A 143 -17.54 -9.45 7.43
CA PHE A 143 -16.13 -9.76 7.58
C PHE A 143 -15.27 -8.83 6.72
N ILE A 144 -14.00 -8.71 7.08
CA ILE A 144 -12.97 -7.99 6.31
C ILE A 144 -12.14 -9.02 5.57
N GLY A 145 -12.36 -9.13 4.27
CA GLY A 145 -11.56 -9.91 3.33
C GLY A 145 -10.37 -9.14 2.74
N GLU A 146 -9.55 -9.83 1.94
CA GLU A 146 -8.39 -9.25 1.24
C GLU A 146 -8.82 -8.20 0.21
N GLU A 147 -10.00 -8.38 -0.38
CA GLU A 147 -10.63 -7.45 -1.32
C GLU A 147 -10.83 -6.06 -0.69
N HIS A 148 -11.20 -6.03 0.59
CA HIS A 148 -11.36 -4.79 1.35
C HIS A 148 -10.03 -4.11 1.65
N LEU A 149 -8.97 -4.90 1.90
CA LEU A 149 -7.62 -4.37 2.09
C LEU A 149 -7.09 -3.77 0.78
N LEU A 150 -7.28 -4.47 -0.34
CA LEU A 150 -6.87 -4.00 -1.66
C LEU A 150 -7.61 -2.72 -2.08
N LEU A 151 -8.92 -2.66 -1.87
CA LEU A 151 -9.70 -1.43 -2.09
C LEU A 151 -9.27 -0.30 -1.15
N ALA A 152 -8.94 -0.59 0.11
CA ALA A 152 -8.46 0.42 1.05
C ALA A 152 -7.11 1.02 0.62
N LEU A 153 -6.21 0.20 0.08
CA LEU A 153 -4.91 0.65 -0.44
C LEU A 153 -5.08 1.57 -1.66
N THR A 154 -5.95 1.21 -2.60
CA THR A 154 -6.20 2.06 -3.79
C THR A 154 -6.97 3.34 -3.48
N ALA A 155 -7.78 3.34 -2.42
CA ALA A 155 -8.57 4.52 -2.06
C ALA A 155 -7.81 5.52 -1.17
N SER A 156 -6.67 5.16 -0.57
CA SER A 156 -6.00 5.98 0.44
C SER A 156 -4.85 6.76 -0.20
N PRO A 157 -4.87 8.10 -0.20
CA PRO A 157 -3.81 8.89 -0.80
C PRO A 157 -2.43 8.53 -0.24
N GLY A 158 -1.43 8.47 -1.11
CA GLY A 158 -0.05 8.19 -0.76
C GLY A 158 0.64 7.29 -1.79
N VAL A 159 1.93 7.06 -1.57
CA VAL A 159 2.83 6.33 -2.49
C VAL A 159 2.24 5.01 -3.00
N VAL A 160 1.59 4.22 -2.13
CA VAL A 160 1.05 2.92 -2.53
C VAL A 160 -0.12 3.06 -3.51
N ALA A 161 -1.02 4.02 -3.29
CA ALA A 161 -2.12 4.27 -4.20
C ALA A 161 -1.61 4.78 -5.55
N ASP A 162 -0.59 5.65 -5.55
CA ASP A 162 0.00 6.17 -6.78
C ASP A 162 0.72 5.08 -7.56
N VAL A 163 1.54 4.25 -6.90
CA VAL A 163 2.18 3.09 -7.54
C VAL A 163 1.14 2.14 -8.10
N LEU A 164 0.06 1.85 -7.37
CA LEU A 164 -1.04 1.02 -7.89
C LEU A 164 -1.69 1.67 -9.11
N ALA A 165 -1.97 2.96 -9.08
CA ALA A 165 -2.57 3.71 -10.19
C ALA A 165 -1.67 3.75 -11.43
N GLU A 166 -0.36 3.97 -11.26
CA GLU A 166 0.65 3.89 -12.34
C GLU A 166 0.67 2.51 -12.99
N HIS A 167 0.35 1.47 -12.22
CA HIS A 167 0.21 0.10 -12.73
C HIS A 167 -1.22 -0.22 -13.15
N GLY A 168 -2.11 0.76 -13.32
CA GLY A 168 -3.48 0.58 -13.81
C GLY A 168 -4.46 0.00 -12.77
N ALA A 169 -4.05 -0.10 -11.51
CA ALA A 169 -4.88 -0.53 -10.39
C ALA A 169 -5.39 0.68 -9.59
N THR A 170 -6.38 1.38 -10.15
CA THR A 170 -7.13 2.40 -9.42
C THR A 170 -8.24 1.75 -8.61
N TYR A 171 -8.88 2.50 -7.71
CA TYR A 171 -10.04 1.98 -6.98
C TYR A 171 -11.11 1.42 -7.92
N GLY A 172 -11.43 2.14 -9.00
CA GLY A 172 -12.45 1.72 -9.96
C GLY A 172 -12.07 0.48 -10.76
N THR A 173 -10.80 0.33 -11.17
CA THR A 173 -10.37 -0.87 -11.90
C THR A 173 -10.28 -2.09 -10.98
N VAL A 174 -9.85 -1.89 -9.73
CA VAL A 174 -9.87 -2.94 -8.70
C VAL A 174 -11.30 -3.36 -8.34
N ASP A 175 -12.21 -2.41 -8.11
CA ASP A 175 -13.62 -2.72 -7.81
C ASP A 175 -14.28 -3.51 -8.94
N ARG A 176 -14.08 -3.08 -10.20
CA ARG A 176 -14.53 -3.84 -11.38
C ARG A 176 -13.91 -5.24 -11.44
N ALA A 177 -12.61 -5.37 -11.18
CA ALA A 177 -11.95 -6.68 -11.21
C ALA A 177 -12.42 -7.62 -10.09
N LEU A 178 -12.88 -7.06 -8.96
CA LEU A 178 -13.39 -7.82 -7.83
C LEU A 178 -14.87 -8.24 -8.01
N TYR A 179 -15.71 -7.36 -8.56
CA TYR A 179 -17.17 -7.53 -8.53
C TYR A 179 -17.86 -7.46 -9.90
N GLY A 180 -17.13 -7.15 -10.97
CA GLY A 180 -17.68 -6.92 -12.31
C GLY A 180 -18.43 -5.59 -12.43
N ASP A 181 -19.01 -5.31 -13.60
CA ASP A 181 -19.74 -4.05 -13.86
C ASP A 181 -21.12 -3.95 -13.15
N GLY A 182 -21.53 -5.01 -12.43
CA GLY A 182 -22.89 -5.18 -11.92
C GLY A 182 -23.21 -4.50 -10.58
N ASP A 183 -22.22 -4.00 -9.83
CA ASP A 183 -22.43 -3.51 -8.47
C ASP A 183 -22.56 -1.99 -8.34
N ALA A 184 -22.15 -1.22 -9.36
CA ALA A 184 -22.39 0.23 -9.46
C ALA A 184 -23.87 0.62 -9.68
N GLY A 185 -24.77 -0.37 -9.74
CA GLY A 185 -26.21 -0.21 -9.95
C GLY A 185 -27.07 -0.29 -8.68
N ARG A 186 -26.53 -0.74 -7.53
CA ARG A 186 -27.31 -0.89 -6.29
C ARG A 186 -27.46 0.41 -5.49
N ASP A 187 -26.53 1.35 -5.62
CA ASP A 187 -26.57 2.63 -4.89
C ASP A 187 -27.51 3.69 -5.51
N ARG A 188 -28.06 3.44 -6.71
CA ARG A 188 -28.95 4.39 -7.40
C ARG A 188 -30.45 4.08 -7.26
N ARG A 189 -30.84 3.11 -6.43
CA ARG A 189 -32.26 2.70 -6.23
C ARG A 189 -32.73 2.80 -4.78
N ALA A 190 -32.08 3.62 -3.96
CA ALA A 190 -32.47 3.90 -2.57
C ALA A 190 -32.51 5.41 -2.26
N GLY A 191 -33.00 6.21 -3.21
CA GLY A 191 -33.29 7.62 -3.06
C GLY A 191 -34.71 7.93 -3.52
#